data_AF-G2GXB3-F1
#
_entry.id   AF-G2GXB3-F1
#
_cell.length_a   1.000
_cell.length_b   1.000
_cell.length_c   1.000
_cell.angle_alpha   90.00
_cell.angle_beta   90.00
_cell.angle_gamma   90.00
#
_symmetry.space_group_name_H-M   'P 1'
#
loop_
_entity.id
_entity.type
_entity.pdbx_description
1 polymer ?
#
loop_
_entity_poly.entity_id
_entity_poly.type
_entity_poly.pdbx_seq_one_letter_code
_entity_poly.pdbx_strand_id
1 'polypeptide(L)'
;GLFAGYSAIRLFGYFGLAVGSLVQAANIEITADFRPAVTDKNHNTFRNTTPIDGKAICIQWPHFCHNKEAFSIALPFAPIQQPKTLLVGDASRQGVYFKWPSKARKIEVIKVNQSGSQSKTVTFRVSAFGATFKGITRNVYDWYSVSGNTRLHMPEPPCGYLGMAVGYHEFVTFLWETTLNDDVCVRRSLDERPAGSHYFENFGIMYELKTPDPLAMGSGIYEGEKNFYIGEDKDIDFGDNFATEETVLTIKFTLTVHHDLKVTPEFGAEKVILVPQNGSQRGWDRYLNSGIKPTKLTGRSQFRLSSS
;
A
#
# COMPACT_ATOMS: atom_id res chain seq x y z
N GLY A 1 7.23 55.23 63.68
CA GLY A 1 7.57 54.60 62.40
C GLY A 1 6.62 53.43 62.21
N LEU A 2 5.72 53.45 61.25
CA LEU A 2 5.91 53.18 59.81
C LEU A 2 6.24 51.71 59.51
N PHE A 3 5.24 51.09 58.86
CA PHE A 3 5.24 50.01 57.87
C PHE A 3 4.82 48.58 58.24
N ALA A 4 3.79 48.18 57.49
CA ALA A 4 3.20 46.87 57.28
C ALA A 4 4.07 45.97 56.39
N GLY A 5 3.75 44.67 56.34
CA GLY A 5 4.29 43.75 55.34
C GLY A 5 3.62 42.38 55.35
N TYR A 6 2.60 42.22 54.51
CA TYR A 6 2.00 40.93 54.13
C TYR A 6 3.06 40.00 53.52
N SER A 7 3.07 38.71 53.89
CA SER A 7 3.87 37.69 53.20
C SER A 7 2.96 36.76 52.41
N ALA A 8 3.12 36.81 51.10
CA ALA A 8 2.30 36.15 50.10
C ALA A 8 2.69 34.69 49.87
N ILE A 9 1.66 33.90 49.60
CA ILE A 9 1.66 32.52 49.10
C ILE A 9 2.58 32.39 47.87
N ARG A 10 3.47 31.38 47.86
CA ARG A 10 4.15 30.89 46.65
C ARG A 10 3.77 29.44 46.39
N LEU A 11 2.76 29.24 45.53
CA LEU A 11 2.52 27.98 44.84
C LEU A 11 3.50 27.91 43.65
N PHE A 12 4.49 27.02 43.72
CA PHE A 12 5.29 26.64 42.55
C PHE A 12 4.51 25.59 41.75
N GLY A 13 3.81 26.02 40.70
CA GLY A 13 3.26 25.13 39.68
C GLY A 13 4.35 24.77 38.68
N TYR A 14 4.80 23.51 38.68
CA TYR A 14 5.60 22.95 37.60
C TYR A 14 4.68 22.67 36.40
N PHE A 15 4.70 23.57 35.41
CA PHE A 15 4.11 23.30 34.10
C PHE A 15 5.16 22.55 33.27
N GLY A 16 5.10 21.22 33.31
CA GLY A 16 5.88 20.37 32.40
C GLY A 16 5.38 20.56 30.98
N LEU A 17 6.14 21.27 30.15
CA LEU A 17 5.95 21.29 28.70
C LEU A 17 6.21 19.88 28.17
N ALA A 18 5.13 19.13 27.93
CA ALA A 18 5.18 17.94 27.10
C ALA A 18 5.55 18.38 25.69
N VAL A 19 6.82 18.21 25.32
CA VAL A 19 7.26 18.33 23.93
C VAL A 19 6.65 17.14 23.19
N GLY A 20 5.46 17.34 22.63
CA GLY A 20 4.88 16.38 21.71
C GLY A 20 5.80 16.30 20.49
N SER A 21 6.42 15.13 20.27
CA SER A 21 7.13 14.86 19.03
C SER A 21 6.15 15.01 17.87
N LEU A 22 6.41 15.95 16.96
CA LEU A 22 5.67 16.06 15.71
C LEU A 22 5.89 14.74 14.93
N VAL A 23 4.83 13.95 14.79
CA VAL A 23 4.85 12.76 13.94
C VAL A 23 4.79 13.25 12.49
N GLN A 24 5.94 13.21 11.80
CA GLN A 24 6.00 13.47 10.37
C GLN A 24 5.55 12.22 9.63
N ALA A 25 4.40 12.29 8.99
CA ALA A 25 3.77 11.17 8.28
C ALA A 25 3.79 11.40 6.76
N ALA A 26 4.39 10.46 6.04
CA ALA A 26 4.28 10.36 4.60
C ALA A 26 2.94 9.71 4.23
N ASN A 27 2.24 10.25 3.22
CA ASN A 27 0.95 9.72 2.78
C ASN A 27 1.02 9.37 1.30
N ILE A 28 0.54 8.18 0.93
CA ILE A 28 0.32 7.78 -0.46
C ILE A 28 -1.06 7.17 -0.62
N GLU A 29 -1.61 7.25 -1.83
CA GLU A 29 -2.90 6.67 -2.19
C GLU A 29 -2.71 5.61 -3.27
N ILE A 30 -3.33 4.45 -3.08
CA ILE A 30 -3.43 3.35 -4.04
C ILE A 30 -4.88 3.25 -4.47
N THR A 31 -5.15 3.43 -5.76
CA THR A 31 -6.50 3.40 -6.31
C THR A 31 -6.67 2.29 -7.33
N ALA A 32 -7.87 1.70 -7.36
CA ALA A 32 -8.23 0.73 -8.39
C ALA A 32 -9.73 0.84 -8.73
N ASP A 33 -10.07 0.72 -10.01
CA ASP A 33 -11.43 0.77 -10.49
C ASP A 33 -11.90 -0.57 -11.08
N PHE A 34 -13.18 -0.87 -10.89
CA PHE A 34 -13.85 -1.96 -11.57
C PHE A 34 -15.02 -1.41 -12.38
N ARG A 35 -15.05 -1.77 -13.66
CA ARG A 35 -16.16 -1.49 -14.58
C ARG A 35 -16.44 -2.77 -15.39
N PRO A 36 -17.60 -3.42 -15.25
CA PRO A 36 -17.93 -4.59 -16.03
C PRO A 36 -18.09 -4.18 -17.50
N ALA A 37 -17.34 -4.80 -18.40
CA ALA A 37 -17.53 -4.60 -19.82
C ALA A 37 -18.64 -5.54 -20.32
N VAL A 38 -19.71 -4.99 -20.89
CA VAL A 38 -20.80 -5.78 -21.49
C VAL A 38 -20.29 -6.73 -22.59
N THR A 39 -19.24 -6.30 -23.29
CA THR A 39 -18.59 -7.04 -24.39
C THR A 39 -17.50 -8.00 -23.94
N ASP A 40 -17.02 -7.88 -22.70
CA ASP A 40 -15.91 -8.68 -22.18
C ASP A 40 -16.27 -9.31 -20.84
N LYS A 41 -17.03 -10.41 -20.92
CA LYS A 41 -17.58 -11.12 -19.77
C LYS A 41 -16.52 -11.80 -18.88
N ASN A 42 -15.28 -11.88 -19.34
CA ASN A 42 -14.21 -12.60 -18.65
C ASN A 42 -13.26 -11.67 -17.86
N HIS A 43 -13.27 -10.36 -18.13
CA HIS A 43 -12.46 -9.39 -17.38
C HIS A 43 -13.18 -8.89 -16.12
N ASN A 44 -13.17 -9.72 -15.09
CA ASN A 44 -13.80 -9.45 -13.78
C ASN A 44 -12.78 -9.06 -12.70
N THR A 45 -11.80 -8.23 -13.05
CA THR A 45 -10.72 -7.82 -12.16
C THR A 45 -10.66 -6.30 -12.03
N PHE A 46 -10.21 -5.83 -10.87
CA PHE A 46 -9.89 -4.41 -10.70
C PHE A 46 -8.74 -4.01 -11.62
N ARG A 47 -8.84 -2.82 -12.20
CA ARG A 47 -7.74 -2.15 -12.89
C ARG A 47 -7.13 -1.14 -11.94
N ASN A 48 -5.81 -1.16 -11.80
CA ASN A 48 -5.11 -0.17 -11.00
C ASN A 48 -5.19 1.20 -11.68
N THR A 49 -5.56 2.23 -10.93
CA THR A 49 -5.72 3.61 -11.39
C THR A 49 -4.88 4.59 -10.57
N THR A 50 -3.96 4.07 -9.76
CA THR A 50 -3.10 4.87 -8.88
C THR A 50 -2.38 5.93 -9.71
N PRO A 51 -2.49 7.22 -9.35
CA PRO A 51 -1.76 8.27 -10.05
C PRO A 51 -0.28 7.96 -10.05
N ILE A 52 0.30 7.88 -11.24
CA ILE A 52 1.71 7.58 -11.37
C ILE A 52 2.48 8.90 -11.31
N ASP A 53 3.21 9.12 -10.22
CA ASP A 53 4.16 10.23 -10.13
C ASP A 53 5.24 10.05 -11.22
N GLY A 54 5.65 11.13 -11.87
CA GLY A 54 6.74 11.12 -12.86
C GLY A 54 8.07 10.62 -12.30
N LYS A 55 8.21 10.57 -10.97
CA LYS A 55 9.38 9.99 -10.27
C LYS A 55 9.26 8.49 -9.99
N ALA A 56 8.12 7.86 -10.27
CA ALA A 56 7.95 6.43 -10.03
C ALA A 56 8.88 5.61 -10.94
N ILE A 57 9.44 4.52 -10.40
CA ILE A 57 10.45 3.69 -11.07
C ILE A 57 9.94 3.18 -12.44
N CYS A 58 8.67 2.78 -12.53
CA CYS A 58 8.08 2.29 -13.77
C CYS A 58 7.79 3.39 -14.81
N ILE A 59 7.81 4.67 -14.45
CA ILE A 59 7.75 5.78 -15.42
C ILE A 59 9.14 6.08 -15.96
N GLN A 60 10.13 6.15 -15.07
CA GLN A 60 11.50 6.42 -15.47
C GLN A 60 12.09 5.26 -16.27
N TRP A 61 11.73 4.02 -15.92
CA TRP A 61 12.28 2.81 -16.52
C TRP A 61 11.19 1.74 -16.80
N PRO A 62 10.28 1.99 -17.76
CA PRO A 62 9.12 1.13 -17.99
C PRO A 62 9.47 -0.33 -18.37
N HIS A 63 10.63 -0.54 -18.98
CA HIS A 63 11.07 -1.86 -19.43
C HIS A 63 11.39 -2.83 -18.28
N PHE A 64 11.70 -2.33 -17.08
CA PHE A 64 11.92 -3.18 -15.90
C PHE A 64 10.61 -3.59 -15.20
N CYS A 65 9.48 -2.93 -15.50
CA CYS A 65 8.20 -3.19 -14.86
C CYS A 65 7.20 -3.98 -15.72
N HIS A 66 7.33 -3.94 -17.06
CA HIS A 66 6.36 -4.56 -17.97
C HIS A 66 6.16 -6.07 -17.78
N ASN A 67 7.19 -6.80 -17.31
CA ASN A 67 7.14 -8.26 -17.22
C ASN A 67 6.53 -8.80 -15.92
N LYS A 68 6.08 -7.94 -14.99
CA LYS A 68 5.71 -8.34 -13.63
C LYS A 68 4.31 -7.95 -13.19
N GLU A 69 3.49 -7.34 -14.07
CA GLU A 69 2.19 -6.74 -13.70
C GLU A 69 2.27 -5.84 -12.44
N ALA A 70 3.46 -5.26 -12.23
CA ALA A 70 3.82 -4.64 -10.97
C ALA A 70 3.72 -3.12 -11.11
N PHE A 71 3.01 -2.51 -10.16
CA PHE A 71 2.82 -1.06 -10.10
C PHE A 71 3.89 -0.46 -9.20
N SER A 72 4.49 0.65 -9.63
CA SER A 72 5.39 1.42 -8.77
C SER A 72 4.79 2.74 -8.33
N ILE A 73 5.09 3.15 -7.10
CA ILE A 73 4.75 4.46 -6.56
C ILE A 73 6.02 5.10 -6.01
N ALA A 74 6.20 6.39 -6.29
CA ALA A 74 7.23 7.19 -5.64
C ALA A 74 6.78 7.54 -4.21
N LEU A 75 7.69 7.41 -3.26
CA LEU A 75 7.44 7.74 -1.86
C LEU A 75 7.81 9.21 -1.61
N PRO A 76 6.98 9.96 -0.85
CA PRO A 76 7.24 11.36 -0.55
C PRO A 76 8.22 11.50 0.63
N PHE A 77 9.31 10.72 0.61
CA PHE A 77 10.36 10.79 1.63
C PHE A 77 11.35 11.89 1.29
N ALA A 78 11.76 12.64 2.31
CA ALA A 78 12.95 13.49 2.22
C ALA A 78 14.20 12.63 1.94
N PRO A 79 15.29 13.23 1.41
CA PRO A 79 16.55 12.52 1.24
C PRO A 79 17.07 11.95 2.56
N ILE A 80 17.27 10.64 2.62
CA ILE A 80 17.76 9.92 3.80
C ILE A 80 19.28 10.10 3.89
N GLN A 81 19.71 10.75 4.98
CA GLN A 81 21.10 11.13 5.20
C GLN A 81 21.89 10.01 5.84
N GLN A 82 23.21 10.02 5.63
CA GLN A 82 24.17 9.10 6.25
C GLN A 82 24.94 9.80 7.39
N PRO A 83 24.38 9.93 8.61
CA PRO A 83 25.05 10.64 9.71
C PRO A 83 26.30 9.94 10.27
N LYS A 84 26.55 8.68 9.93
CA LYS A 84 27.65 7.87 10.47
C LYS A 84 28.48 7.24 9.36
N THR A 85 29.77 7.08 9.59
CA THR A 85 30.70 6.43 8.65
C THR A 85 30.32 4.97 8.44
N LEU A 86 30.37 4.49 7.19
CA LEU A 86 30.31 3.05 6.88
C LEU A 86 31.74 2.51 6.86
N LEU A 87 32.02 1.44 7.60
CA LEU A 87 33.32 0.80 7.68
C LEU A 87 33.32 -0.56 6.96
N VAL A 88 34.52 -0.99 6.57
CA VAL A 88 34.72 -2.33 6.02
C VAL A 88 34.53 -3.37 7.12
N GLY A 89 33.66 -4.35 6.87
CA GLY A 89 33.37 -5.42 7.84
C GLY A 89 32.31 -5.07 8.89
N ASP A 90 31.64 -3.92 8.74
CA ASP A 90 30.52 -3.53 9.58
C ASP A 90 29.42 -4.61 9.65
N ALA A 91 28.73 -4.66 10.80
CA ALA A 91 27.55 -5.49 10.95
C ALA A 91 26.46 -5.05 9.96
N SER A 92 25.53 -5.94 9.62
CA SER A 92 24.51 -5.68 8.60
C SER A 92 23.71 -4.39 8.82
N ARG A 93 23.32 -4.07 10.06
CA ARG A 93 22.57 -2.81 10.39
C ARG A 93 23.42 -1.54 10.23
N GLN A 94 24.73 -1.66 10.25
CA GLN A 94 25.68 -0.56 10.04
C GLN A 94 26.04 -0.41 8.54
N GLY A 95 25.58 -1.29 7.66
CA GLY A 95 25.72 -1.14 6.21
C GLY A 95 24.57 -0.35 5.58
N VAL A 96 24.42 -0.49 4.26
CA VAL A 96 23.15 -0.17 3.60
C VAL A 96 22.14 -1.24 4.01
N TYR A 97 21.13 -0.84 4.75
CA TYR A 97 20.16 -1.74 5.37
C TYR A 97 18.75 -1.23 5.07
N PHE A 98 17.91 -2.07 4.51
CA PHE A 98 16.54 -1.74 4.18
C PHE A 98 15.62 -2.88 4.57
N LYS A 99 14.65 -2.59 5.42
CA LYS A 99 13.49 -3.44 5.68
C LYS A 99 12.24 -2.74 5.13
N TRP A 100 11.38 -3.52 4.50
CA TRP A 100 10.09 -3.07 3.98
C TRP A 100 9.00 -4.08 4.34
N PRO A 101 7.71 -3.67 4.39
CA PRO A 101 6.59 -4.56 4.67
C PRO A 101 6.29 -5.49 3.47
N SER A 102 7.14 -6.50 3.28
CA SER A 102 7.11 -7.42 2.15
C SER A 102 6.25 -8.66 2.38
N LYS A 103 5.87 -8.95 3.63
CA LYS A 103 4.88 -9.96 3.97
C LYS A 103 3.47 -9.41 3.87
N ALA A 104 2.60 -10.19 3.23
CA ALA A 104 1.20 -9.88 3.00
C ALA A 104 0.47 -9.37 4.25
N ARG A 105 -0.07 -8.15 4.17
CA ARG A 105 -0.93 -7.53 5.18
C ARG A 105 -2.36 -7.50 4.67
N LYS A 106 -3.32 -7.86 5.53
CA LYS A 106 -4.75 -7.70 5.26
C LYS A 106 -5.19 -6.30 5.74
N ILE A 107 -5.89 -5.59 4.87
CA ILE A 107 -6.46 -4.26 5.12
C ILE A 107 -7.95 -4.35 4.88
N GLU A 108 -8.73 -3.81 5.81
CA GLU A 108 -10.18 -3.67 5.65
C GLU A 108 -10.46 -2.38 4.88
N VAL A 109 -11.25 -2.50 3.81
CA VAL A 109 -11.82 -1.37 3.08
C VAL A 109 -13.32 -1.35 3.30
N ILE A 110 -13.85 -0.18 3.64
CA ILE A 110 -15.23 0.02 4.05
C ILE A 110 -15.94 0.87 3.02
N LYS A 111 -17.13 0.45 2.62
CA LYS A 111 -17.97 1.23 1.71
C LYS A 111 -18.37 2.56 2.34
N VAL A 112 -18.11 3.66 1.65
CA VAL A 112 -18.44 5.01 2.10
C VAL A 112 -19.96 5.28 1.93
N ASN A 113 -20.54 6.11 2.81
CA ASN A 113 -21.90 6.67 2.69
C ASN A 113 -23.09 5.67 2.74
N GLN A 114 -22.98 4.50 3.39
CA GLN A 114 -24.14 3.62 3.63
C GLN A 114 -24.21 3.11 5.07
N SER A 115 -25.42 3.08 5.65
CA SER A 115 -25.70 2.68 7.05
C SER A 115 -25.45 1.20 7.37
N GLY A 116 -24.93 0.42 6.41
CA GLY A 116 -24.45 -0.93 6.61
C GLY A 116 -23.01 -1.00 6.11
N SER A 117 -22.06 -1.26 7.02
CA SER A 117 -20.64 -1.40 6.69
C SER A 117 -20.45 -2.63 5.79
N GLN A 118 -20.48 -2.43 4.48
CA GLN A 118 -19.96 -3.43 3.55
C GLN A 118 -18.45 -3.32 3.60
N SER A 119 -17.82 -4.16 4.43
CA SER A 119 -16.38 -4.26 4.47
C SER A 119 -15.88 -5.39 3.58
N LYS A 120 -14.73 -5.17 2.97
CA LYS A 120 -14.00 -6.15 2.17
C LYS A 120 -12.54 -6.12 2.59
N THR A 121 -11.85 -7.22 2.31
CA THR A 121 -10.42 -7.33 2.61
C THR A 121 -9.60 -7.18 1.35
N VAL A 122 -8.64 -6.28 1.39
CA VAL A 122 -7.56 -6.15 0.42
C VAL A 122 -6.29 -6.72 1.05
N THR A 123 -5.44 -7.37 0.26
CA THR A 123 -4.12 -7.79 0.73
C THR A 123 -3.04 -7.01 0.01
N PHE A 124 -2.12 -6.42 0.76
CA PHE A 124 -1.02 -5.60 0.25
C PHE A 124 0.32 -6.15 0.71
N ARG A 125 1.34 -6.05 -0.15
CA ARG A 125 2.75 -6.18 0.22
C ARG A 125 3.64 -5.39 -0.72
N VAL A 126 4.81 -5.00 -0.23
CA VAL A 126 5.91 -4.47 -1.06
C VAL A 126 6.68 -5.63 -1.68
N SER A 127 6.70 -5.73 -3.01
CA SER A 127 7.41 -6.78 -3.76
C SER A 127 8.82 -6.40 -4.18
N ALA A 128 9.07 -5.10 -4.32
CA ALA A 128 10.39 -4.55 -4.61
C ALA A 128 10.45 -3.08 -4.15
N PHE A 129 11.64 -2.54 -4.05
CA PHE A 129 11.84 -1.12 -3.81
C PHE A 129 13.11 -0.64 -4.51
N GLY A 130 13.17 0.67 -4.73
CA GLY A 130 14.35 1.31 -5.30
C GLY A 130 14.52 2.71 -4.75
N ALA A 131 15.73 3.22 -4.93
CA ALA A 131 16.11 4.58 -4.62
C ALA A 131 17.29 4.97 -5.50
N THR A 132 17.63 6.26 -5.48
CA THR A 132 18.88 6.77 -6.01
C THR A 132 19.84 7.04 -4.88
N PHE A 133 20.96 6.33 -4.86
CA PHE A 133 22.14 6.71 -4.10
C PHE A 133 22.80 7.92 -4.75
N LYS A 134 23.26 8.89 -3.94
CA LYS A 134 24.02 10.06 -4.37
C LYS A 134 25.27 10.23 -3.51
N GLY A 135 26.44 10.27 -4.15
CA GLY A 135 27.69 10.67 -3.52
C GLY A 135 27.90 12.19 -3.61
N ILE A 136 28.40 12.82 -2.55
CA ILE A 136 28.65 14.27 -2.53
C ILE A 136 29.93 14.63 -3.31
N THR A 137 30.92 13.71 -3.34
CA THR A 137 32.17 13.92 -4.06
C THR A 137 32.32 12.91 -5.20
N ARG A 138 32.43 13.43 -6.42
CA ARG A 138 32.59 12.66 -7.64
C ARG A 138 33.84 11.79 -7.61
N ASN A 139 33.72 10.52 -8.02
CA ASN A 139 34.81 9.52 -8.09
C ASN A 139 35.44 9.09 -6.77
N VAL A 140 34.93 9.51 -5.60
CA VAL A 140 35.57 9.16 -4.32
C VAL A 140 34.91 7.94 -3.67
N TYR A 141 33.58 7.87 -3.73
CA TYR A 141 32.78 6.83 -3.06
C TYR A 141 31.74 6.24 -4.02
N ASP A 142 32.17 5.84 -5.22
CA ASP A 142 31.26 5.27 -6.21
C ASP A 142 30.70 3.90 -5.76
N TRP A 143 29.42 3.66 -6.06
CA TRP A 143 28.72 2.38 -5.88
C TRP A 143 28.39 1.69 -7.21
N TYR A 144 28.79 2.29 -8.33
CA TYR A 144 28.53 1.84 -9.69
C TYR A 144 29.72 1.07 -10.29
N SER A 145 30.95 1.33 -9.82
CA SER A 145 32.19 0.83 -10.44
C SER A 145 32.12 -0.64 -10.89
N VAL A 146 32.37 -0.81 -12.19
CA VAL A 146 32.31 -2.10 -12.91
C VAL A 146 33.44 -3.04 -12.46
N SER A 147 34.55 -2.49 -11.90
CA SER A 147 35.77 -3.22 -11.53
C SER A 147 35.74 -3.94 -10.17
N GLY A 148 34.59 -4.00 -9.49
CA GLY A 148 34.26 -5.19 -8.71
C GLY A 148 34.14 -5.07 -7.19
N ASN A 149 34.41 -3.94 -6.54
CA ASN A 149 34.42 -3.93 -5.07
C ASN A 149 33.11 -3.45 -4.39
N THR A 150 32.25 -2.64 -4.99
CA THR A 150 30.95 -2.31 -4.35
C THR A 150 29.86 -2.03 -5.38
N ARG A 151 29.04 -3.05 -5.69
CA ARG A 151 27.87 -2.92 -6.56
C ARG A 151 26.62 -2.77 -5.71
N LEU A 152 26.16 -1.54 -5.48
CA LEU A 152 24.96 -1.29 -4.67
C LEU A 152 23.73 -1.97 -5.26
N HIS A 153 23.61 -2.00 -6.59
CA HIS A 153 22.47 -2.64 -7.25
C HIS A 153 22.35 -4.16 -6.99
N MET A 154 23.40 -4.81 -6.46
CA MET A 154 23.39 -6.24 -6.12
C MET A 154 23.27 -6.44 -4.60
N PRO A 155 22.06 -6.58 -4.04
CA PRO A 155 21.90 -6.84 -2.62
C PRO A 155 22.48 -8.20 -2.24
N GLU A 156 22.80 -8.37 -0.96
CA GLU A 156 23.09 -9.68 -0.39
C GLU A 156 21.78 -10.49 -0.29
N PRO A 157 21.83 -11.84 -0.47
CA PRO A 157 20.67 -12.69 -0.21
C PRO A 157 20.13 -12.46 1.21
N PRO A 158 18.81 -12.56 1.44
CA PRO A 158 17.81 -13.20 0.57
C PRO A 158 17.15 -12.27 -0.45
N CYS A 159 17.50 -10.99 -0.50
CA CYS A 159 16.90 -10.06 -1.46
C CYS A 159 17.49 -10.23 -2.86
N GLY A 160 16.68 -9.92 -3.86
CA GLY A 160 17.01 -10.14 -5.26
C GLY A 160 17.41 -8.86 -5.98
N TYR A 161 18.10 -9.02 -7.10
CA TYR A 161 18.38 -7.94 -8.05
C TYR A 161 17.41 -8.06 -9.23
N LEU A 162 16.61 -7.01 -9.50
CA LEU A 162 15.62 -7.02 -10.59
C LEU A 162 16.18 -6.58 -11.96
N GLY A 163 17.51 -6.52 -12.12
CA GLY A 163 18.12 -6.19 -13.41
C GLY A 163 18.29 -4.69 -13.69
N MET A 164 17.89 -3.82 -12.76
CA MET A 164 18.01 -2.36 -12.91
C MET A 164 19.18 -1.79 -12.10
N ALA A 165 20.18 -1.31 -12.83
CA ALA A 165 21.26 -0.50 -12.30
C ALA A 165 21.55 0.63 -13.29
N VAL A 166 21.23 1.85 -12.93
CA VAL A 166 21.54 3.03 -13.74
C VAL A 166 22.38 3.97 -12.90
N GLY A 167 23.60 4.23 -13.33
CA GLY A 167 24.52 5.01 -12.53
C GLY A 167 25.79 5.41 -13.25
N TYR A 168 26.54 6.26 -12.58
CA TYR A 168 27.89 6.66 -12.92
C TYR A 168 28.60 7.07 -11.63
N HIS A 169 29.79 7.68 -11.74
CA HIS A 169 30.74 8.01 -10.67
C HIS A 169 30.19 8.67 -9.39
N GLU A 170 28.99 9.25 -9.41
CA GLU A 170 28.39 9.99 -8.30
C GLU A 170 26.95 9.56 -7.96
N PHE A 171 26.35 8.62 -8.71
CA PHE A 171 25.00 8.15 -8.41
C PHE A 171 24.73 6.73 -8.89
N VAL A 172 23.85 6.02 -8.17
CA VAL A 172 23.30 4.73 -8.60
C VAL A 172 21.83 4.68 -8.25
N THR A 173 20.98 4.57 -9.26
CA THR A 173 19.60 4.16 -9.10
C THR A 173 19.52 2.65 -9.22
N PHE A 174 18.91 2.02 -8.22
CA PHE A 174 18.80 0.57 -8.12
C PHE A 174 17.35 0.14 -7.88
N LEU A 175 17.08 -1.13 -8.14
CA LEU A 175 15.83 -1.80 -7.81
C LEU A 175 16.14 -3.17 -7.20
N TRP A 176 15.75 -3.37 -5.95
CA TRP A 176 15.92 -4.61 -5.21
C TRP A 176 14.56 -5.29 -5.01
N GLU A 177 14.53 -6.60 -5.21
CA GLU A 177 13.39 -7.47 -4.91
C GLU A 177 13.39 -7.79 -3.41
N THR A 178 12.23 -7.68 -2.77
CA THR A 178 12.05 -8.08 -1.37
C THR A 178 11.67 -9.56 -1.27
N THR A 179 11.76 -10.13 -0.08
CA THR A 179 11.27 -11.48 0.19
C THR A 179 9.76 -11.49 0.50
N LEU A 180 9.22 -12.64 0.90
CA LEU A 180 7.82 -12.76 1.33
C LEU A 180 7.59 -12.62 2.84
N ASN A 181 8.65 -12.40 3.63
CA ASN A 181 8.63 -12.57 5.10
C ASN A 181 9.09 -11.34 5.90
N ASP A 182 9.08 -10.13 5.32
CA ASP A 182 9.66 -8.92 5.92
C ASP A 182 11.16 -9.08 6.25
N ASP A 183 11.89 -9.87 5.46
CA ASP A 183 13.34 -9.99 5.61
C ASP A 183 14.03 -8.69 5.24
N VAL A 184 15.24 -8.52 5.76
CA VAL A 184 16.06 -7.35 5.53
C VAL A 184 16.87 -7.52 4.25
N CYS A 185 16.89 -6.48 3.42
CA CYS A 185 17.82 -6.35 2.32
C CYS A 185 19.05 -5.55 2.74
N VAL A 186 20.24 -6.11 2.51
CA VAL A 186 21.49 -5.46 2.94
C VAL A 186 22.50 -5.39 1.82
N ARG A 187 23.35 -4.37 1.89
CA ARG A 187 24.60 -4.30 1.15
C ARG A 187 25.67 -3.65 2.02
N ARG A 188 26.67 -4.42 2.41
CA ARG A 188 27.83 -3.87 3.13
C ARG A 188 28.78 -3.14 2.19
N SER A 189 29.39 -2.09 2.70
CA SER A 189 30.46 -1.38 2.00
C SER A 189 31.75 -2.20 2.07
N LEU A 190 32.50 -2.25 0.97
CA LEU A 190 33.87 -2.80 0.94
C LEU A 190 34.94 -1.71 1.04
N ASP A 191 34.51 -0.44 1.13
CA ASP A 191 35.36 0.72 1.33
C ASP A 191 34.87 1.52 2.54
N GLU A 192 35.77 2.22 3.22
CA GLU A 192 35.38 3.20 4.23
C GLU A 192 34.69 4.39 3.56
N ARG A 193 33.53 4.79 4.08
CA ARG A 193 32.72 5.90 3.55
C ARG A 193 32.38 6.85 4.69
N PRO A 194 33.05 8.01 4.78
CA PRO A 194 32.85 8.97 5.87
C PRO A 194 31.40 9.40 6.03
N ALA A 195 31.03 9.75 7.26
CA ALA A 195 29.74 10.37 7.56
C ALA A 195 29.48 11.59 6.64
N GLY A 196 28.25 11.70 6.14
CA GLY A 196 27.85 12.77 5.23
C GLY A 196 28.47 12.69 3.84
N SER A 197 29.12 11.58 3.46
CA SER A 197 29.67 11.42 2.10
C SER A 197 28.60 11.11 1.05
N HIS A 198 27.42 10.66 1.49
CA HIS A 198 26.32 10.27 0.61
C HIS A 198 24.95 10.32 1.28
N TYR A 199 23.91 10.21 0.46
CA TYR A 199 22.51 10.11 0.88
C TYR A 199 21.70 9.29 -0.15
N PHE A 200 20.49 8.91 0.23
CA PHE A 200 19.52 8.28 -0.67
C PHE A 200 18.34 9.22 -0.93
N GLU A 201 17.85 9.26 -2.16
CA GLU A 201 16.69 10.04 -2.57
C GLU A 201 15.83 9.25 -3.57
N ASN A 202 14.68 9.81 -3.97
CA ASN A 202 13.77 9.23 -4.97
C ASN A 202 13.37 7.79 -4.62
N PHE A 203 13.00 7.55 -3.37
CA PHE A 203 12.49 6.25 -2.94
C PHE A 203 11.20 5.90 -3.69
N GLY A 204 11.07 4.64 -4.07
CA GLY A 204 9.86 4.10 -4.66
C GLY A 204 9.70 2.63 -4.33
N ILE A 205 8.45 2.17 -4.30
CA ILE A 205 8.12 0.77 -4.08
C ILE A 205 7.39 0.20 -5.28
N MET A 206 7.58 -1.09 -5.53
CA MET A 206 6.66 -1.92 -6.30
C MET A 206 5.82 -2.73 -5.30
N TYR A 207 4.54 -2.89 -5.60
CA TYR A 207 3.64 -3.58 -4.68
C TYR A 207 2.72 -4.55 -5.42
N GLU A 208 2.25 -5.53 -4.66
CA GLU A 208 1.19 -6.43 -5.06
C GLU A 208 -0.07 -6.13 -4.27
N LEU A 209 -1.19 -6.06 -4.98
CA LEU A 209 -2.50 -5.80 -4.42
C LEU A 209 -3.46 -6.91 -4.81
N LYS A 210 -3.78 -7.80 -3.86
CA LYS A 210 -4.85 -8.77 -4.06
C LYS A 210 -6.17 -8.15 -3.61
N THR A 211 -7.03 -7.89 -4.58
CA THR A 211 -8.35 -7.28 -4.37
C THR A 211 -9.43 -8.35 -4.13
N PRO A 212 -10.53 -7.98 -3.46
CA PRO A 212 -11.72 -8.83 -3.36
C PRO A 212 -12.39 -9.02 -4.73
N ASP A 213 -13.29 -10.00 -4.84
CA ASP A 213 -14.13 -10.18 -6.04
C ASP A 213 -15.04 -8.96 -6.25
N PRO A 214 -14.83 -8.17 -7.32
CA PRO A 214 -15.63 -6.97 -7.59
C PRO A 214 -17.09 -7.28 -7.93
N LEU A 215 -17.41 -8.47 -8.47
CA LEU A 215 -18.78 -8.88 -8.76
C LEU A 215 -19.58 -9.11 -7.48
N ALA A 216 -18.91 -9.56 -6.42
CA ALA A 216 -19.49 -9.72 -5.08
C ALA A 216 -19.59 -8.40 -4.29
N MET A 217 -19.12 -7.28 -4.84
CA MET A 217 -19.19 -5.94 -4.21
C MET A 217 -20.38 -5.14 -4.74
N GLY A 218 -21.03 -4.35 -3.88
CA GLY A 218 -22.04 -3.38 -4.33
C GLY A 218 -21.38 -2.15 -4.94
N SER A 219 -22.05 -1.46 -5.87
CA SER A 219 -21.51 -0.23 -6.48
C SER A 219 -21.20 0.84 -5.43
N GLY A 220 -20.11 1.58 -5.62
CA GLY A 220 -19.66 2.65 -4.74
C GLY A 220 -18.16 2.67 -4.51
N ILE A 221 -17.74 3.57 -3.61
CA ILE A 221 -16.34 3.76 -3.20
C ILE A 221 -16.11 3.02 -1.89
N TYR A 222 -15.01 2.29 -1.81
CA TYR A 222 -14.54 1.60 -0.60
C TYR A 222 -13.18 2.16 -0.22
N GLU A 223 -13.06 2.61 1.02
CA GLU A 223 -11.85 3.26 1.54
C GLU A 223 -11.28 2.48 2.72
N GLY A 224 -9.97 2.41 2.81
CA GLY A 224 -9.26 1.88 3.97
C GLY A 224 -7.85 2.45 4.03
N GLU A 225 -7.19 2.30 5.16
CA GLU A 225 -5.82 2.78 5.32
C GLU A 225 -4.98 1.84 6.16
N LYS A 226 -3.66 1.91 5.97
CA LYS A 226 -2.69 1.18 6.77
C LYS A 226 -1.49 2.05 7.06
N ASN A 227 -1.15 2.13 8.35
CA ASN A 227 0.08 2.76 8.82
C ASN A 227 1.19 1.71 8.89
N PHE A 228 2.35 2.08 8.37
CA PHE A 228 3.62 1.39 8.52
C PHE A 228 4.58 2.29 9.27
N TYR A 229 5.11 1.81 10.38
CA TYR A 229 6.01 2.60 11.22
C TYR A 229 7.43 2.54 10.70
N ILE A 230 8.13 3.67 10.79
CA ILE A 230 9.49 3.83 10.31
C ILE A 230 10.42 3.98 11.53
N GLY A 231 11.50 3.21 11.54
CA GLY A 231 12.53 3.26 12.58
C GLY A 231 13.10 1.89 12.92
N GLU A 232 13.95 1.86 13.94
CA GLU A 232 14.60 0.64 14.41
C GLU A 232 13.59 -0.47 14.73
N ASP A 233 13.77 -1.63 14.10
CA ASP A 233 12.93 -2.82 14.24
C ASP A 233 11.44 -2.62 13.90
N LYS A 234 11.09 -1.57 13.14
CA LYS A 234 9.71 -1.31 12.69
C LYS A 234 9.40 -1.98 11.36
N ASP A 235 8.27 -1.60 10.76
CA ASP A 235 7.83 -2.11 9.46
C ASP A 235 8.79 -1.69 8.35
N ILE A 236 9.28 -0.45 8.44
CA ILE A 236 10.29 0.13 7.56
C ILE A 236 11.49 0.50 8.43
N ASP A 237 12.68 0.01 8.07
CA ASP A 237 13.91 0.24 8.84
C ASP A 237 15.07 0.50 7.87
N PHE A 238 15.84 1.54 8.18
CA PHE A 238 16.98 2.01 7.39
C PHE A 238 18.34 1.66 8.04
N GLY A 239 18.33 0.92 9.14
CA GLY A 239 19.53 0.56 9.89
C GLY A 239 20.03 1.68 10.80
N ASP A 240 21.28 1.57 11.22
CA ASP A 240 21.89 2.43 12.24
C ASP A 240 22.58 3.67 11.67
N ASN A 241 22.90 3.63 10.37
CA ASN A 241 23.74 4.60 9.70
C ASN A 241 22.98 5.51 8.74
N PHE A 242 21.65 5.35 8.63
CA PHE A 242 20.78 6.17 7.81
C PHE A 242 19.62 6.73 8.65
N ALA A 243 19.29 8.00 8.43
CA ALA A 243 18.25 8.71 9.18
C ALA A 243 17.26 9.40 8.23
N THR A 244 15.99 9.34 8.60
CA THR A 244 14.86 9.97 7.91
C THR A 244 14.05 10.75 8.94
N GLU A 245 13.35 11.80 8.50
CA GLU A 245 12.50 12.60 9.40
C GLU A 245 11.11 11.97 9.58
N GLU A 246 10.68 11.19 8.59
CA GLU A 246 9.40 10.49 8.55
C GLU A 246 9.39 9.34 9.55
N THR A 247 8.32 9.27 10.35
CA THR A 247 8.16 8.23 11.39
C THR A 247 7.04 7.24 11.04
N VAL A 248 6.19 7.60 10.08
CA VAL A 248 5.07 6.78 9.62
C VAL A 248 4.88 6.96 8.11
N LEU A 249 4.66 5.86 7.40
CA LEU A 249 4.09 5.85 6.05
C LEU A 249 2.65 5.35 6.13
N THR A 250 1.70 6.23 5.79
CA THR A 250 0.28 5.90 5.68
C THR A 250 -0.06 5.62 4.22
N ILE A 251 -0.54 4.40 3.96
CA ILE A 251 -1.04 4.00 2.64
C ILE A 251 -2.56 3.97 2.70
N LYS A 252 -3.20 4.79 1.87
CA LYS A 252 -4.66 4.84 1.69
C LYS A 252 -5.06 4.01 0.48
N PHE A 253 -6.13 3.25 0.59
CA PHE A 253 -6.65 2.37 -0.44
C PHE A 253 -8.04 2.82 -0.84
N THR A 254 -8.24 3.10 -2.13
CA THR A 254 -9.53 3.51 -2.69
C THR A 254 -9.93 2.54 -3.80
N LEU A 255 -10.96 1.72 -3.56
CA LEU A 255 -11.55 0.85 -4.58
C LEU A 255 -12.87 1.44 -5.08
N THR A 256 -12.96 1.68 -6.37
CA THR A 256 -14.18 2.20 -6.99
C THR A 256 -14.86 1.11 -7.80
N VAL A 257 -16.06 0.73 -7.39
CA VAL A 257 -16.87 -0.30 -8.06
C VAL A 257 -18.01 0.38 -8.81
N HIS A 258 -17.97 0.28 -10.13
CA HIS A 258 -19.09 0.68 -10.97
C HIS A 258 -19.84 -0.55 -11.44
N HIS A 259 -21.16 -0.58 -11.27
CA HIS A 259 -22.03 -1.53 -11.96
C HIS A 259 -23.11 -0.74 -12.67
N ASP A 260 -23.31 -0.98 -13.97
CA ASP A 260 -24.37 -0.32 -14.75
C ASP A 260 -25.75 -0.60 -14.13
N LEU A 261 -26.01 -1.87 -13.81
CA LEU A 261 -27.16 -2.32 -13.04
C LEU A 261 -26.84 -3.64 -12.36
N LYS A 262 -26.82 -3.66 -11.03
CA LYS A 262 -26.69 -4.87 -10.23
C LYS A 262 -28.00 -5.17 -9.50
N VAL A 263 -28.55 -6.35 -9.77
CA VAL A 263 -29.72 -6.89 -9.07
C VAL A 263 -29.23 -7.82 -7.98
N THR A 264 -29.50 -7.49 -6.72
CA THR A 264 -29.11 -8.31 -5.56
C THR A 264 -30.37 -8.82 -4.86
N PRO A 265 -30.69 -10.12 -4.91
CA PRO A 265 -31.79 -10.68 -4.14
C PRO A 265 -31.61 -10.41 -2.64
N GLU A 266 -32.72 -10.19 -1.92
CA GLU A 266 -32.66 -10.16 -0.45
C GLU A 266 -32.47 -11.58 0.12
N PHE A 267 -32.05 -11.68 1.38
CA PHE A 267 -31.80 -12.96 2.03
C PHE A 267 -33.05 -13.87 1.97
N GLY A 268 -32.91 -15.07 1.39
CA GLY A 268 -34.02 -16.01 1.19
C GLY A 268 -34.85 -15.78 -0.08
N ALA A 269 -34.53 -14.75 -0.88
CA ALA A 269 -35.19 -14.44 -2.15
C ALA A 269 -34.38 -14.89 -3.39
N GLU A 270 -33.36 -15.75 -3.20
CA GLU A 270 -32.48 -16.25 -4.27
C GLU A 270 -33.22 -17.20 -5.23
N LYS A 271 -34.35 -17.77 -4.78
CA LYS A 271 -35.23 -18.62 -5.59
C LYS A 271 -36.60 -17.99 -5.71
N VAL A 272 -37.15 -17.99 -6.92
CA VAL A 272 -38.50 -17.50 -7.18
C VAL A 272 -39.47 -18.68 -7.20
N ILE A 273 -40.46 -18.65 -6.31
CA ILE A 273 -41.56 -19.62 -6.33
C ILE A 273 -42.57 -19.17 -7.37
N LEU A 274 -42.83 -20.03 -8.35
CA LEU A 274 -43.85 -19.83 -9.36
C LEU A 274 -45.22 -20.31 -8.85
N VAL A 275 -46.23 -19.46 -8.97
CA VAL A 275 -47.63 -19.76 -8.64
C VAL A 275 -48.54 -19.41 -9.82
N PRO A 276 -49.69 -20.08 -9.99
CA PRO A 276 -50.66 -19.70 -11.01
C PRO A 276 -51.09 -18.23 -10.86
N GLN A 277 -51.22 -17.50 -11.98
CA GLN A 277 -51.43 -16.04 -12.00
C GLN A 277 -52.65 -15.56 -11.17
N ASN A 278 -53.65 -16.41 -10.97
CA ASN A 278 -54.89 -16.12 -10.26
C ASN A 278 -54.92 -16.61 -8.79
N GLY A 279 -53.81 -17.11 -8.25
CA GLY A 279 -53.76 -17.68 -6.91
C GLY A 279 -52.58 -17.20 -6.07
N SER A 280 -52.86 -16.95 -4.78
CA SER A 280 -51.83 -16.97 -3.73
C SER A 280 -51.18 -18.37 -3.66
N GLN A 281 -50.23 -18.64 -2.76
CA GLN A 281 -49.55 -19.95 -2.66
C GLN A 281 -50.49 -21.20 -2.63
N ARG A 282 -51.78 -21.04 -2.32
CA ARG A 282 -52.84 -22.08 -2.42
C ARG A 282 -53.43 -22.28 -3.83
N GLY A 283 -52.93 -21.56 -4.84
CA GLY A 283 -53.49 -21.54 -6.20
C GLY A 283 -53.32 -22.84 -6.98
N TRP A 284 -52.49 -23.77 -6.50
CA TRP A 284 -52.24 -25.05 -7.15
C TRP A 284 -53.40 -26.05 -7.02
N ASP A 285 -54.19 -25.98 -5.95
CA ASP A 285 -55.23 -26.98 -5.62
C ASP A 285 -56.25 -27.15 -6.76
N ARG A 286 -56.66 -26.04 -7.39
CA ARG A 286 -57.60 -26.06 -8.53
C ARG A 286 -57.03 -26.82 -9.74
N TYR A 287 -55.74 -26.67 -10.02
CA TYR A 287 -55.11 -27.27 -11.19
C TYR A 287 -54.75 -28.73 -10.95
N LEU A 288 -54.34 -29.07 -9.73
CA LEU A 288 -54.07 -30.45 -9.33
C LEU A 288 -55.33 -31.31 -9.36
N ASN A 289 -56.48 -30.77 -8.94
CA ASN A 289 -57.74 -31.53 -8.88
C ASN A 289 -58.53 -31.58 -10.19
N SER A 290 -58.34 -30.62 -11.11
CA SER A 290 -59.11 -30.54 -12.36
C SER A 290 -58.39 -31.15 -13.57
N GLY A 291 -57.12 -31.51 -13.45
CA GLY A 291 -56.29 -31.98 -14.58
C GLY A 291 -55.98 -30.91 -15.63
N ILE A 292 -56.46 -29.68 -15.43
CA ILE A 292 -56.21 -28.53 -16.31
C ILE A 292 -54.86 -27.93 -15.95
N LYS A 293 -54.05 -27.59 -16.96
CA LYS A 293 -52.76 -26.91 -16.76
C LYS A 293 -52.98 -25.40 -16.62
N PRO A 294 -52.26 -24.71 -15.71
CA PRO A 294 -52.28 -23.24 -15.67
C PRO A 294 -51.83 -22.67 -17.01
N THR A 295 -52.54 -21.66 -17.50
CA THR A 295 -52.19 -20.96 -18.74
C THR A 295 -51.03 -19.98 -18.54
N LYS A 296 -50.78 -19.54 -17.30
CA LYS A 296 -49.66 -18.66 -16.95
C LYS A 296 -49.23 -18.84 -15.49
N LEU A 297 -47.92 -18.85 -15.27
CA LEU A 297 -47.31 -18.82 -13.95
C LEU A 297 -46.68 -17.45 -13.70
N THR A 298 -46.70 -17.01 -12.45
CA THR A 298 -46.09 -15.76 -11.99
C THR A 298 -45.26 -16.01 -10.74
N GLY A 299 -44.15 -15.31 -10.61
CA GLY A 299 -43.30 -15.33 -9.42
C GLY A 299 -42.90 -13.90 -9.06
N ARG A 300 -42.67 -13.66 -7.77
CA ARG A 300 -42.17 -12.38 -7.27
C ARG A 300 -40.90 -12.65 -6.46
N SER A 301 -39.91 -11.79 -6.59
CA SER A 301 -38.69 -11.79 -5.79
C SER A 301 -38.49 -10.39 -5.22
N GLN A 302 -38.01 -10.32 -3.98
CA GLN A 302 -37.52 -9.10 -3.39
C GLN A 302 -36.04 -8.96 -3.70
N PHE A 303 -35.66 -7.82 -4.27
CA PHE A 303 -34.30 -7.52 -4.66
C PHE A 303 -34.00 -6.04 -4.44
N ARG A 304 -32.71 -5.75 -4.35
CA ARG A 304 -32.16 -4.40 -4.35
C ARG A 304 -31.49 -4.14 -5.69
N LEU A 305 -31.69 -2.92 -6.20
CA LEU A 305 -30.98 -2.43 -7.36
C LEU A 305 -29.88 -1.49 -6.89
N SER A 306 -28.70 -1.61 -7.50
CA SER A 306 -27.66 -0.58 -7.41
C SER A 306 -27.11 -0.27 -8.80
N SER A 307 -26.82 1.01 -9.03
CA SER A 307 -26.24 1.56 -10.26
C SER A 307 -25.30 2.71 -9.87
N SER A 308 -24.36 3.08 -10.74
CA SER A 308 -23.37 4.13 -10.52
C SER A 308 -22.99 4.84 -11.81
#